data_AF-A0A7S4PP32-F1
#
_entry.id   AF-A0A7S4PP32-F1
#
_cell.length_a   1.000
_cell.length_b   1.000
_cell.length_c   1.000
_cell.angle_alpha   90.00
_cell.angle_beta   90.00
_cell.angle_gamma   90.00
#
_symmetry.space_group_name_H-M   'P 1'
#
loop_
_entity.id
_entity.type
_entity.pdbx_description
1 polymer ?
#
loop_
_entity_poly.entity_id
_entity_poly.type
_entity_poly.pdbx_seq_one_letter_code
_entity_poly.pdbx_strand_id
1 'polypeptide(L)'
;FSMVPVSLVNNLLKFSLSELTRCFRQRLSTHLFSLYLKGFTSYQINNLDNRISDPDQILTQDVEKLCQSLTEFYSNISKPLVDVIVYSYKLTHMIGAQGPTSMLSYLALSSSILMILRAPLGNMTVEEQELEGRFRYVNSRLITNSEEIAFYQGSEREKDVVEGVFA
;
A
#
# COMPACT_ATOMS: atom_id res chain seq x y z
N PHE A 1 -25.11 -12.93 26.78
CA PHE A 1 -25.26 -14.07 25.85
C PHE A 1 -24.95 -13.73 24.39
N SER A 2 -25.23 -12.52 23.88
CA SER A 2 -24.98 -12.17 22.47
C SER A 2 -23.50 -12.01 22.05
N MET A 3 -22.56 -12.02 22.98
CA MET A 3 -21.12 -11.78 22.70
C MET A 3 -20.42 -12.99 22.09
N VAL A 4 -20.88 -14.21 22.41
CA VAL A 4 -20.34 -15.47 21.87
C VAL A 4 -20.65 -15.67 20.37
N PRO A 5 -21.90 -15.49 19.87
CA PRO A 5 -22.16 -15.62 18.44
C PRO A 5 -21.48 -14.52 17.62
N VAL A 6 -21.35 -13.30 18.15
CA VAL A 6 -20.66 -12.19 17.48
C VAL A 6 -19.16 -12.47 17.35
N SER A 7 -18.51 -12.96 18.39
CA SER A 7 -17.09 -13.34 18.30
C SER A 7 -16.86 -14.53 17.37
N LEU A 8 -17.79 -15.48 17.31
CA LEU A 8 -17.75 -16.60 16.37
C LEU A 8 -17.80 -16.12 14.92
N VAL A 9 -18.78 -15.27 14.58
CA VAL A 9 -18.92 -14.72 13.22
C VAL A 9 -17.69 -13.90 12.83
N ASN A 10 -17.16 -13.08 13.73
CA ASN A 10 -15.95 -12.28 13.45
C ASN A 10 -14.73 -13.18 13.18
N ASN A 11 -14.52 -14.22 13.99
CA ASN A 11 -13.41 -15.15 13.77
C ASN A 11 -13.61 -16.01 12.52
N LEU A 12 -14.83 -16.42 12.20
CA LEU A 12 -15.16 -17.11 10.96
C LEU A 12 -14.89 -16.22 9.73
N LEU A 13 -15.26 -14.95 9.79
CA LEU A 13 -15.01 -14.00 8.71
C LEU A 13 -13.50 -13.80 8.50
N LYS A 14 -12.73 -13.65 9.59
CA LYS A 14 -11.26 -13.62 9.53
C LYS A 14 -10.68 -14.90 8.93
N PHE A 15 -11.19 -16.07 9.34
CA PHE A 15 -10.75 -17.35 8.81
C PHE A 15 -11.02 -17.48 7.31
N SER A 16 -12.23 -17.13 6.86
CA SER A 16 -12.60 -17.15 5.44
C SER A 16 -11.75 -16.21 4.59
N LEU A 17 -11.40 -15.04 5.11
CA LEU A 17 -10.48 -14.10 4.44
C LEU A 17 -9.07 -14.69 4.30
N SER A 18 -8.53 -15.28 5.36
CA SER A 18 -7.22 -15.92 5.33
C SER A 18 -7.18 -17.11 4.36
N GLU A 19 -8.23 -17.93 4.34
CA GLU A 19 -8.34 -19.04 3.38
C GLU A 19 -8.46 -18.53 1.94
N LEU A 20 -9.24 -17.48 1.69
CA LEU A 20 -9.33 -16.84 0.38
C LEU A 20 -7.96 -16.33 -0.10
N THR A 21 -7.20 -15.67 0.79
CA THR A 21 -5.83 -15.21 0.52
C THR A 21 -4.95 -16.35 0.07
N ARG A 22 -5.01 -17.46 0.81
CA ARG A 22 -4.18 -18.64 0.58
C ARG A 22 -4.52 -19.30 -0.75
N CYS A 23 -5.80 -19.48 -1.06
CA CYS A 23 -6.25 -20.02 -2.34
C CYS A 23 -5.84 -19.13 -3.51
N PHE A 24 -6.00 -17.81 -3.37
CA PHE A 24 -5.62 -16.84 -4.40
C PHE A 24 -4.11 -16.89 -4.66
N ARG A 25 -3.30 -16.86 -3.59
CA ARG A 25 -1.84 -17.00 -3.68
C ARG A 25 -1.44 -18.30 -4.37
N GLN A 26 -2.01 -19.43 -3.95
CA GLN A 26 -1.69 -20.73 -4.54
C GLN A 26 -2.00 -20.76 -6.04
N ARG A 27 -3.19 -20.29 -6.44
CA ARG A 27 -3.58 -20.25 -7.86
C ARG A 27 -2.70 -19.32 -8.67
N LEU A 28 -2.41 -18.12 -8.16
CA LEU A 28 -1.60 -17.13 -8.86
C LEU A 28 -0.15 -17.59 -9.00
N SER A 29 0.46 -18.08 -7.92
CA SER A 29 1.82 -18.63 -7.96
C SER A 29 1.91 -19.82 -8.92
N THR A 30 1.00 -20.80 -8.84
CA THR A 30 1.02 -21.96 -9.76
C THR A 30 0.84 -21.52 -11.21
N HIS A 31 -0.03 -20.55 -11.48
CA HIS A 31 -0.22 -20.03 -12.83
C HIS A 31 1.04 -19.32 -13.36
N LEU A 32 1.66 -18.46 -12.56
CA LEU A 32 2.89 -17.76 -12.93
C LEU A 32 4.06 -18.73 -13.13
N PHE A 33 4.23 -19.72 -12.25
CA PHE A 33 5.25 -20.76 -12.43
C PHE A 33 4.99 -21.60 -13.69
N SER A 34 3.73 -21.88 -14.03
CA SER A 34 3.41 -22.59 -15.27
C SER A 34 3.77 -21.80 -16.53
N LEU A 35 3.67 -20.47 -16.50
CA LEU A 35 4.09 -19.58 -17.58
C LEU A 35 5.61 -19.46 -17.63
N TYR A 36 6.24 -19.31 -16.47
CA TYR A 36 7.69 -19.21 -16.35
C TYR A 36 8.41 -20.44 -16.88
N LEU A 37 7.90 -21.65 -16.55
CA LEU A 37 8.47 -22.93 -16.99
C LEU A 37 8.03 -23.34 -18.41
N LYS A 38 7.26 -22.51 -19.12
CA LYS A 38 6.78 -22.85 -20.46
C LYS A 38 7.86 -22.56 -21.52
N GLY A 39 8.40 -23.62 -22.12
CA GLY A 39 9.35 -23.51 -23.24
C GLY A 39 10.68 -22.89 -22.83
N PHE A 40 11.18 -21.91 -23.61
CA PHE A 40 12.43 -21.20 -23.34
C PHE A 40 12.23 -19.90 -22.55
N THR A 41 11.03 -19.65 -22.02
CA THR A 41 10.69 -18.39 -21.33
C THR A 41 11.57 -18.15 -20.10
N SER A 42 11.91 -19.19 -19.33
CA SER A 42 12.83 -19.06 -18.18
C SER A 42 14.22 -18.55 -18.61
N TYR A 43 14.70 -18.98 -19.76
CA TYR A 43 16.00 -18.53 -20.29
C TYR A 43 15.90 -17.12 -20.87
N GLN A 44 14.82 -16.80 -21.58
CA GLN A 44 14.59 -15.48 -22.15
C GLN A 44 14.50 -14.41 -21.07
N ILE A 45 13.75 -14.67 -20.00
CA ILE A 45 13.57 -13.70 -18.90
C ILE A 45 14.86 -13.51 -18.10
N ASN A 46 15.67 -14.55 -17.89
CA ASN A 46 16.92 -14.42 -17.12
C ASN A 46 18.08 -13.82 -17.92
N ASN A 47 18.23 -14.18 -19.20
CA ASN A 47 19.45 -13.90 -19.96
C ASN A 47 19.26 -12.98 -21.18
N LEU A 48 18.03 -12.84 -21.70
CA LEU A 48 17.76 -12.05 -22.92
C LEU A 48 16.97 -10.78 -22.64
N ASP A 49 16.21 -10.73 -21.54
CA ASP A 49 15.33 -9.61 -21.21
C ASP A 49 15.77 -8.91 -19.92
N ASN A 50 16.54 -7.82 -20.07
CA ASN A 50 16.96 -6.97 -18.94
C ASN A 50 15.83 -6.08 -18.38
N ARG A 51 14.61 -6.14 -18.94
CA ARG A 51 13.49 -5.33 -18.43
C ARG A 51 12.95 -5.86 -17.10
N ILE A 52 13.11 -7.17 -16.85
CA ILE A 52 12.68 -7.82 -15.61
C ILE A 52 13.93 -8.07 -14.78
N SER A 53 14.18 -7.20 -13.81
CA SER A 53 15.22 -7.40 -12.81
C SER A 53 14.75 -8.46 -11.81
N ASP A 54 15.57 -9.47 -11.57
CA ASP A 54 15.37 -10.50 -10.54
C ASP A 54 14.00 -11.24 -10.58
N PRO A 55 13.74 -12.07 -11.61
CA PRO A 55 12.47 -12.77 -11.78
C PRO A 55 12.10 -13.69 -10.59
N ASP A 56 13.09 -14.21 -9.88
CA ASP A 56 12.89 -15.04 -8.69
C ASP A 56 12.21 -14.27 -7.55
N GLN A 57 12.59 -13.00 -7.35
CA GLN A 57 11.97 -12.14 -6.34
C GLN A 57 10.52 -11.85 -6.69
N ILE A 58 10.23 -11.58 -7.96
CA ILE A 58 8.89 -11.29 -8.44
C ILE A 58 7.98 -12.51 -8.26
N LEU A 59 8.42 -13.69 -8.70
CA LEU A 59 7.64 -14.93 -8.65
C LEU A 59 7.32 -15.40 -7.23
N THR A 60 8.13 -15.01 -6.25
CA THR A 60 8.00 -15.45 -4.86
C THR A 60 7.46 -14.35 -3.96
N GLN A 61 8.27 -13.34 -3.66
CA GLN A 61 7.99 -12.33 -2.65
C GLN A 61 6.93 -11.34 -3.10
N ASP A 62 7.00 -10.87 -4.34
CA ASP A 62 6.09 -9.82 -4.79
C ASP A 62 4.67 -10.37 -5.04
N VAL A 63 4.56 -11.60 -5.54
CA VAL A 63 3.28 -12.31 -5.62
C VAL A 63 2.66 -12.50 -4.24
N GLU A 64 3.46 -12.85 -3.22
CA GLU A 64 2.97 -12.97 -1.86
C GLU A 64 2.48 -11.64 -1.30
N LYS A 65 3.28 -10.58 -1.43
CA LYS A 65 2.91 -9.21 -1.01
C LYS A 65 1.63 -8.76 -1.69
N LEU A 66 1.52 -8.96 -3.01
CA LEU A 66 0.31 -8.62 -3.78
C LEU A 66 -0.92 -9.33 -3.23
N CYS A 67 -0.84 -10.64 -2.97
CA CYS A 67 -1.97 -11.41 -2.45
C CYS A 67 -2.39 -10.95 -1.04
N GLN A 68 -1.42 -10.62 -0.19
CA GLN A 68 -1.67 -10.08 1.14
C GLN A 68 -2.35 -8.71 1.05
N SER A 69 -1.80 -7.78 0.28
CA SER A 69 -2.37 -6.44 0.08
C SER A 69 -3.78 -6.48 -0.52
N LEU A 70 -4.04 -7.37 -1.48
CA LEU A 70 -5.38 -7.56 -2.05
C LEU A 70 -6.40 -8.03 -1.01
N THR A 71 -6.00 -8.94 -0.13
CA THR A 71 -6.89 -9.44 0.93
C THR A 71 -7.12 -8.39 2.01
N GLU A 72 -6.08 -7.67 2.41
CA GLU A 72 -6.20 -6.55 3.34
C GLU A 72 -7.14 -5.48 2.79
N PHE A 73 -6.97 -5.11 1.52
CA PHE A 73 -7.85 -4.18 0.82
C PHE A 73 -9.30 -4.68 0.82
N TYR A 74 -9.54 -5.94 0.47
CA TYR A 74 -10.87 -6.54 0.51
C TYR A 74 -11.47 -6.52 1.92
N SER A 75 -10.70 -6.85 2.94
CA SER A 75 -11.10 -6.83 4.36
C SER A 75 -11.46 -5.42 4.84
N ASN A 76 -10.65 -4.43 4.46
CA ASN A 76 -10.80 -3.03 4.85
C ASN A 76 -11.99 -2.34 4.17
N ILE A 77 -12.46 -2.86 3.03
CA ILE A 77 -13.67 -2.37 2.34
C ILE A 77 -14.91 -3.16 2.76
N SER A 78 -14.79 -4.49 2.84
CA SER A 78 -15.92 -5.39 3.08
C SER A 78 -16.56 -5.16 4.44
N LYS A 79 -15.75 -5.01 5.51
CA LYS A 79 -16.27 -4.76 6.87
C LYS A 79 -17.14 -3.49 6.95
N PRO A 80 -16.64 -2.29 6.59
CA PRO A 80 -17.45 -1.07 6.67
C PRO A 80 -18.67 -1.11 5.74
N LEU A 81 -18.60 -1.76 4.56
CA LEU A 81 -19.78 -1.94 3.71
C LEU A 81 -20.87 -2.76 4.39
N VAL A 82 -20.49 -3.91 4.97
CA VAL A 82 -21.44 -4.76 5.71
C VAL A 82 -22.01 -4.02 6.91
N ASP A 83 -21.16 -3.31 7.66
CA ASP A 83 -21.60 -2.50 8.80
C ASP A 83 -22.63 -1.46 8.37
N VAL A 84 -22.35 -0.67 7.32
CA VAL A 84 -23.28 0.35 6.80
C VAL A 84 -24.61 -0.26 6.37
N ILE A 85 -24.61 -1.40 5.67
CA ILE A 85 -25.85 -2.07 5.24
C ILE A 85 -26.67 -2.53 6.44
N VAL A 86 -26.04 -3.23 7.40
CA VAL A 86 -26.72 -3.77 8.58
C VAL A 86 -27.25 -2.64 9.46
N TYR A 87 -26.46 -1.58 9.68
CA TYR A 87 -26.89 -0.43 10.47
C TYR A 87 -28.03 0.33 9.78
N SER A 88 -27.94 0.55 8.46
CA SER A 88 -29.00 1.22 7.69
C SER A 88 -30.33 0.45 7.80
N TYR A 89 -30.29 -0.89 7.67
CA TYR A 89 -31.47 -1.74 7.79
C TYR A 89 -32.08 -1.69 9.20
N LYS A 90 -31.25 -1.89 10.23
CA LYS A 90 -31.72 -1.85 11.63
C LYS A 90 -32.29 -0.49 12.02
N LEU A 91 -31.63 0.59 11.62
CA LEU A 91 -32.04 1.95 11.97
C LEU A 91 -33.34 2.35 11.26
N THR A 92 -33.52 1.94 9.99
CA THR A 92 -34.77 2.12 9.24
C THR A 92 -35.94 1.41 9.93
N HIS A 93 -35.73 0.20 10.43
CA HIS A 93 -36.76 -0.56 11.14
C HIS A 93 -37.12 0.05 12.52
N MET A 94 -36.17 0.70 13.20
CA MET A 94 -36.39 1.22 14.56
C MET A 94 -37.01 2.63 14.59
N ILE A 95 -36.57 3.54 13.71
CA ILE A 95 -36.91 4.98 13.78
C ILE A 95 -37.53 5.47 12.45
N GLY A 96 -37.53 4.64 11.40
CA GLY A 96 -37.92 5.02 10.03
C GLY A 96 -36.73 5.49 9.20
N ALA A 97 -36.95 5.70 7.90
CA ALA A 97 -35.88 5.99 6.93
C ALA A 97 -35.19 7.35 7.12
N GLN A 98 -35.77 8.27 7.91
CA GLN A 98 -35.25 9.63 8.07
C GLN A 98 -33.88 9.68 8.77
N GLY A 99 -33.66 8.85 9.81
CA GLY A 99 -32.40 8.80 10.56
C GLY A 99 -31.19 8.28 9.76
N PRO A 100 -31.29 7.12 9.09
CA PRO A 100 -30.21 6.62 8.23
C PRO A 100 -29.89 7.57 7.08
N THR A 101 -30.90 8.17 6.44
CA THR A 101 -30.69 9.11 5.33
C THR A 101 -29.92 10.36 5.77
N SER A 102 -30.24 10.94 6.93
CA SER A 102 -29.49 12.10 7.43
C SER A 102 -28.04 11.74 7.78
N MET A 103 -27.80 10.58 8.41
CA MET A 103 -26.44 10.12 8.71
C MET A 103 -25.61 9.85 7.45
N LEU A 104 -26.19 9.18 6.45
CA LEU A 104 -25.51 8.92 5.19
C LEU A 104 -25.22 10.22 4.43
N SER A 105 -26.14 11.19 4.45
CA SER A 105 -25.90 12.50 3.82
C SER A 105 -24.77 13.27 4.49
N TYR A 106 -24.69 13.25 5.82
CA TYR A 106 -23.59 13.85 6.58
C TYR A 106 -22.25 13.19 6.27
N LEU A 107 -22.22 11.85 6.24
CA LEU A 107 -21.02 11.10 5.86
C LEU A 107 -20.59 11.43 4.43
N ALA A 108 -21.51 11.47 3.48
CA ALA A 108 -21.19 11.79 2.08
C ALA A 108 -20.62 13.21 1.93
N LEU A 109 -21.19 14.19 2.62
CA LEU A 109 -20.68 15.57 2.64
C LEU A 109 -19.29 15.64 3.27
N SER A 110 -19.09 15.03 4.44
CA SER A 110 -17.80 14.98 5.13
C SER A 110 -16.73 14.28 4.29
N SER A 111 -17.07 13.13 3.68
CA SER A 111 -16.17 12.41 2.78
C SER A 111 -15.81 13.22 1.53
N SER A 112 -16.75 13.98 0.98
CA SER A 112 -16.50 14.86 -0.16
C SER A 112 -15.51 15.96 0.19
N ILE A 113 -15.69 16.62 1.35
CA ILE A 113 -14.76 17.63 1.85
C ILE A 113 -13.37 17.02 2.08
N LEU A 114 -13.30 15.85 2.73
CA LEU A 114 -12.02 15.14 2.93
C LEU A 114 -11.35 14.78 1.61
N MET A 115 -12.11 14.39 0.58
CA MET A 115 -11.54 14.02 -0.72
C MET A 115 -10.93 15.24 -1.42
N ILE A 116 -11.58 16.40 -1.31
CA ILE A 116 -11.04 17.66 -1.83
C ILE A 116 -9.76 18.05 -1.08
N LEU A 117 -9.72 17.89 0.24
CA LEU A 117 -8.54 18.20 1.06
C LEU A 117 -7.39 17.19 0.89
N ARG A 118 -7.67 15.93 0.53
CA ARG A 118 -6.62 14.92 0.30
C ARG A 118 -5.75 15.22 -0.91
N ALA A 119 -6.33 15.78 -1.99
CA ALA A 119 -5.58 16.08 -3.21
C ALA A 119 -4.41 17.05 -3.00
N PRO A 120 -4.58 18.24 -2.37
CA PRO A 120 -3.46 19.15 -2.12
C PRO A 120 -2.45 18.58 -1.12
N LEU A 121 -2.92 17.87 -0.07
CA LEU A 121 -2.02 17.21 0.88
C LEU A 121 -1.12 16.17 0.21
N GLY A 122 -1.67 15.42 -0.76
CA GLY A 122 -0.88 14.45 -1.54
C GLY A 122 0.28 15.11 -2.28
N ASN A 123 0.03 16.25 -2.93
CA ASN A 123 1.09 16.98 -3.64
C ASN A 123 2.16 17.52 -2.68
N MET A 124 1.76 18.04 -1.52
CA MET A 124 2.70 18.50 -0.49
C MET A 124 3.55 17.37 0.05
N THR A 125 2.96 16.19 0.29
CA THR A 125 3.71 15.01 0.73
C THR A 125 4.69 14.53 -0.35
N VAL A 126 4.33 14.62 -1.63
CA VAL A 126 5.26 14.27 -2.73
C VAL A 126 6.44 15.22 -2.78
N GLU A 127 6.20 16.53 -2.65
CA GLU A 127 7.25 17.54 -2.61
C GLU A 127 8.18 17.35 -1.41
N GLU A 128 7.64 17.08 -0.23
CA GLU A 128 8.40 16.73 0.98
C GLU A 128 9.28 15.50 0.75
N GLN A 129 8.73 14.44 0.16
CA GLN A 129 9.50 13.22 -0.17
C GLN A 129 10.60 13.48 -1.21
N GLU A 130 10.39 14.38 -2.18
CA GLU A 130 11.45 14.77 -3.13
C GLU A 130 12.58 15.51 -2.41
N LEU A 131 12.26 16.47 -1.54
CA LEU A 131 13.24 17.22 -0.75
C LEU A 131 14.02 16.30 0.20
N GLU A 132 13.34 15.42 0.94
CA GLU A 132 13.99 14.41 1.77
C GLU A 132 14.88 13.47 0.93
N GLY A 133 14.42 13.09 -0.27
CA GLY A 133 15.18 12.27 -1.21
C GLY A 133 16.47 12.97 -1.67
N ARG A 134 16.40 14.25 -2.02
CA ARG A 134 17.56 15.07 -2.38
C ARG A 134 18.54 15.20 -1.21
N PHE A 135 18.04 15.46 -0.01
CA PHE A 135 18.88 15.52 1.18
C PHE A 135 19.60 14.20 1.44
N ARG A 136 18.90 13.06 1.38
CA ARG A 136 19.50 11.72 1.52
C ARG A 136 20.55 11.45 0.45
N TYR A 137 20.30 11.88 -0.79
CA TYR A 137 21.26 11.74 -1.88
C TYR A 137 22.55 12.53 -1.62
N VAL A 138 22.46 13.80 -1.24
CA VAL A 138 23.63 14.63 -0.92
C VAL A 138 24.39 14.06 0.27
N ASN A 139 23.70 13.62 1.33
CA ASN A 139 24.32 12.98 2.48
C ASN A 139 25.04 11.68 2.11
N SER A 140 24.44 10.83 1.28
CA SER A 140 25.09 9.62 0.78
C SER A 140 26.35 9.95 -0.03
N ARG A 141 26.28 10.97 -0.89
CA ARG A 141 27.42 11.41 -1.71
C ARG A 141 28.57 11.94 -0.84
N LEU A 142 28.25 12.67 0.24
CA LEU A 142 29.22 13.20 1.19
C LEU A 142 29.94 12.07 1.95
N ILE A 143 29.21 11.03 2.35
CA ILE A 143 29.80 9.85 3.00
C ILE A 143 30.72 9.09 2.04
N THR A 144 30.25 8.82 0.81
CA THR A 144 31.03 8.07 -0.19
C THR A 144 32.32 8.78 -0.59
N ASN A 145 32.31 10.11 -0.72
CA ASN A 145 33.49 10.89 -1.13
C ASN A 145 34.19 11.58 0.05
N SER A 146 33.96 11.11 1.27
CA SER A 146 34.50 11.71 2.50
C SER A 146 36.03 11.78 2.52
N GLU A 147 36.71 10.78 1.96
CA GLU A 147 38.16 10.75 1.84
C GLU A 147 38.70 11.83 0.89
N GLU A 148 38.05 12.03 -0.26
CA GLU A 148 38.43 13.06 -1.23
C GLU A 148 38.21 14.46 -0.65
N ILE A 149 37.08 14.68 0.02
CA ILE A 149 36.75 15.95 0.67
C ILE A 149 37.80 16.28 1.75
N ALA A 150 38.22 15.29 2.55
CA ALA A 150 39.25 15.46 3.56
C ALA A 150 40.63 15.74 2.94
N PHE A 151 40.97 15.06 1.84
CA PHE A 151 42.24 15.22 1.14
C PHE A 151 42.38 16.61 0.49
N TYR A 152 41.30 17.13 -0.11
CA TYR A 152 41.26 18.44 -0.77
C TYR A 152 40.84 19.60 0.14
N GLN A 153 40.62 19.36 1.44
CA GLN A 153 40.11 20.36 2.40
C GLN A 153 38.81 21.05 1.92
N GLY A 154 37.92 20.30 1.27
CA GLY A 154 36.69 20.80 0.64
C GLY A 154 35.49 21.00 1.57
N SER A 155 35.69 20.95 2.90
CA SER A 155 34.61 20.90 3.89
C SER A 155 33.68 22.12 3.87
N GLU A 156 34.21 23.33 3.67
CA GLU A 156 33.41 24.55 3.59
C GLU A 156 32.49 24.55 2.36
N ARG A 157 32.99 24.05 1.22
CA ARG A 157 32.23 24.00 -0.02
C ARG A 157 31.11 22.95 0.01
N GLU A 158 31.35 21.79 0.62
CA GLU A 158 30.29 20.79 0.81
C GLU A 158 29.25 21.23 1.85
N LYS A 159 29.65 22.04 2.85
CA LYS A 159 28.71 22.65 3.80
C LYS A 159 27.74 23.61 3.09
N ASP A 160 28.25 24.49 2.23
CA ASP A 160 27.41 25.38 1.41
C ASP A 160 26.44 24.60 0.51
N VAL A 161 26.88 23.47 -0.04
CA VAL A 161 26.05 22.60 -0.90
C VAL A 161 24.92 21.93 -0.10
N VAL A 162 25.17 21.51 1.14
CA VAL A 162 24.13 20.93 2.01
C VAL A 162 23.15 22.01 2.48
N GLU A 163 23.62 23.20 2.84
CA GLU A 163 22.75 24.32 3.22
C GLU A 163 21.87 24.78 2.05
N GLY A 164 22.40 24.74 0.83
CA GLY A 164 21.65 25.03 -0.40
C GLY A 164 20.57 24.01 -0.79
N VAL A 165 20.51 22.83 -0.16
CA VAL A 165 19.41 21.85 -0.37
C VAL A 165 18.13 22.28 0.35
N PHE A 166 18.25 23.09 1.41
CA PHE A 166 17.13 23.55 2.23
C PHE A 166 16.69 24.98 1.91
N ALA A 167 17.39 25.67 1.01
CA ALA A 167 17.12 27.05 0.58
C ALA A 167 16.27 27.08 -0.70
#